data_AF-A0A2D9B4S0-F1
#
_entry.id   AF-A0A2D9B4S0-F1
#
_cell.length_a   1.000
_cell.length_b   1.000
_cell.length_c   1.000
_cell.angle_alpha   90.00
_cell.angle_beta   90.00
_cell.angle_gamma   90.00
#
_symmetry.space_group_name_H-M   'P 1'
#
loop_
_entity.id
_entity.type
_entity.pdbx_description
1 polymer ?
#
loop_
_entity_poly.entity_id
_entity_poly.type
_entity_poly.pdbx_seq_one_letter_code
_entity_poly.pdbx_strand_id
1 'polypeptide(L)'
;MKIFKPLLFLLSVMFLTSCASGYKVIEPRSINYISTNESNGVTLSYKYDLLEKKYAKKEEKKDIKLVAIKITNSSENDLMFGRDIKLTYENGSEVIPMENESVFKNLKQSAASYLFYLLLTPVNLYTTKTTNGVQETTSATPIGLILGPGLAAGNMIAAGSANKKFKEELLEYNLNGTIIKAGETKHGLIGIKSDSFDALKIKTD
;
A
#
# COMPACT_ATOMS: atom_id res chain seq x y z
N MET A 1 32.78 -20.92 -14.08
CA MET A 1 32.87 -19.47 -13.76
C MET A 1 31.97 -18.54 -14.59
N LYS A 2 31.46 -18.90 -15.79
CA LYS A 2 30.68 -17.95 -16.63
C LYS A 2 29.26 -17.62 -16.10
N ILE A 3 28.66 -18.48 -15.28
CA ILE A 3 27.28 -18.33 -14.77
C ILE A 3 27.23 -17.60 -13.40
N PHE A 4 28.35 -17.52 -12.69
CA PHE A 4 28.41 -16.92 -11.34
C PHE A 4 28.25 -15.38 -11.36
N LYS A 5 28.76 -14.73 -12.41
CA LYS A 5 28.67 -13.27 -12.59
C LYS A 5 27.24 -12.75 -12.84
N PRO A 6 26.45 -13.33 -13.77
CA PRO A 6 25.06 -12.91 -13.95
C PRO A 6 24.18 -13.22 -12.73
N LEU A 7 24.45 -14.34 -12.03
CA LEU A 7 23.72 -14.68 -10.79
C LEU A 7 23.98 -13.68 -9.67
N LEU A 8 25.23 -13.26 -9.47
CA LEU A 8 25.59 -12.25 -8.46
C LEU A 8 24.99 -10.88 -8.79
N PHE A 9 25.01 -10.49 -10.06
CA PHE A 9 24.38 -9.24 -10.52
C PHE A 9 22.86 -9.26 -10.30
N LEU A 10 22.18 -10.37 -10.64
CA LEU A 10 20.75 -10.54 -10.40
C LEU A 10 20.42 -10.47 -8.90
N LEU A 11 21.26 -11.08 -8.06
CA LEU A 11 21.11 -11.04 -6.61
C LEU A 11 21.26 -9.60 -6.06
N SER A 12 22.23 -8.82 -6.55
CA SER A 12 22.39 -7.41 -6.18
C SER A 12 21.18 -6.55 -6.59
N VAL A 13 20.62 -6.76 -7.79
CA VAL A 13 19.40 -6.05 -8.24
C VAL A 13 18.19 -6.40 -7.37
N MET A 14 18.07 -7.64 -6.90
CA MET A 14 17.02 -8.05 -5.95
C MET A 14 17.15 -7.35 -4.59
N PHE A 15 18.37 -7.10 -4.11
CA PHE A 15 18.59 -6.39 -2.83
C PHE A 15 18.33 -4.88 -2.93
N LEU A 16 18.58 -4.25 -4.08
CA LEU A 16 18.35 -2.81 -4.28
C LEU A 16 16.87 -2.45 -4.40
N THR A 17 16.03 -3.38 -4.85
CA THR A 17 14.58 -3.17 -5.02
C THR A 17 13.76 -3.69 -3.83
N SER A 18 14.39 -4.39 -2.90
CA SER A 18 13.68 -5.02 -1.79
C SER A 18 13.39 -4.07 -0.63
N CYS A 19 14.09 -2.94 -0.45
CA CYS A 19 13.91 -2.00 0.67
C CYS A 19 12.46 -1.56 0.91
N ALA A 20 12.12 -1.28 2.18
CA ALA A 20 10.83 -0.77 2.62
C ALA A 20 10.47 0.54 1.93
N SER A 21 9.19 0.65 1.57
CA SER A 21 8.62 1.87 1.02
C SER A 21 8.02 2.71 2.15
N GLY A 22 8.14 4.02 2.07
CA GLY A 22 7.26 4.91 2.83
C GLY A 22 5.80 4.76 2.41
N TYR A 23 4.89 5.13 3.31
CA TYR A 23 3.48 5.34 3.02
C TYR A 23 3.23 6.85 2.86
N LYS A 24 2.65 7.24 1.73
CA LYS A 24 2.20 8.60 1.48
C LYS A 24 0.73 8.68 1.90
N VAL A 25 0.43 9.57 2.84
CA VAL A 25 -0.93 9.80 3.32
C VAL A 25 -1.78 10.29 2.16
N ILE A 26 -2.97 9.74 2.01
CA ILE A 26 -3.87 9.99 0.88
C ILE A 26 -4.59 11.33 1.05
N GLU A 27 -4.95 11.66 2.31
CA GLU A 27 -5.70 12.86 2.70
C GLU A 27 -6.95 13.09 1.83
N PRO A 28 -8.01 12.25 1.95
CA PRO A 28 -9.20 12.31 1.09
C PRO A 28 -9.82 13.70 0.94
N ARG A 29 -9.73 14.55 1.97
CA ARG A 29 -10.26 15.93 1.96
C ARG A 29 -9.54 16.87 0.99
N SER A 30 -8.29 16.56 0.62
CA SER A 30 -7.45 17.38 -0.26
C SER A 30 -7.48 16.92 -1.73
N ILE A 31 -8.13 15.79 -2.01
CA ILE A 31 -8.15 15.19 -3.34
C ILE A 31 -8.99 16.04 -4.30
N ASN A 32 -8.44 16.29 -5.49
CA ASN A 32 -9.23 16.72 -6.62
C ASN A 32 -9.99 15.51 -7.22
N TYR A 33 -11.27 15.41 -6.91
CA TYR A 33 -12.15 14.36 -7.40
C TYR A 33 -12.67 14.71 -8.79
N ILE A 34 -12.31 13.90 -9.79
CA ILE A 34 -12.69 14.11 -11.20
C ILE A 34 -13.92 13.29 -11.60
N SER A 35 -14.16 12.15 -10.95
CA SER A 35 -15.29 11.27 -11.26
C SER A 35 -16.43 11.57 -10.33
N THR A 36 -17.60 11.90 -10.89
CA THR A 36 -18.81 12.25 -10.13
C THR A 36 -20.03 11.51 -10.65
N ASN A 37 -20.96 11.23 -9.75
CA ASN A 37 -22.27 10.67 -10.06
C ASN A 37 -23.29 11.15 -9.00
N GLU A 38 -24.54 11.32 -9.38
CA GLU A 38 -25.59 11.82 -8.50
C GLU A 38 -26.84 10.95 -8.62
N SER A 39 -27.51 10.70 -7.49
CA SER A 39 -28.81 10.03 -7.41
C SER A 39 -29.60 10.58 -6.22
N ASN A 40 -30.85 10.98 -6.46
CA ASN A 40 -31.82 11.40 -5.43
C ASN A 40 -31.27 12.39 -4.39
N GLY A 41 -30.56 13.42 -4.87
CA GLY A 41 -29.98 14.45 -4.00
C GLY A 41 -28.74 13.98 -3.23
N VAL A 42 -28.14 12.84 -3.57
CA VAL A 42 -26.85 12.41 -3.03
C VAL A 42 -25.81 12.37 -4.15
N THR A 43 -24.73 13.13 -3.96
CA THR A 43 -23.61 13.19 -4.90
C THR A 43 -22.46 12.32 -4.39
N LEU A 44 -21.98 11.42 -5.23
CA LEU A 44 -20.74 10.70 -5.07
C LEU A 44 -19.66 11.35 -5.93
N SER A 45 -18.49 11.59 -5.36
CA SER A 45 -17.25 11.80 -6.10
C SER A 45 -16.22 10.76 -5.66
N TYR A 46 -15.43 10.23 -6.59
CA TYR A 46 -14.47 9.18 -6.26
C TYR A 46 -13.16 9.29 -7.04
N LYS A 47 -12.13 8.63 -6.52
CA LYS A 47 -10.80 8.55 -7.15
C LYS A 47 -10.12 7.22 -6.83
N TYR A 48 -9.57 6.60 -7.87
CA TYR A 48 -8.71 5.42 -7.83
C TYR A 48 -7.23 5.79 -7.83
N ASP A 49 -6.35 4.79 -7.82
CA ASP A 49 -4.89 4.95 -7.94
C ASP A 49 -4.28 5.88 -6.88
N LEU A 50 -4.58 5.58 -5.63
CA LEU A 50 -4.18 6.39 -4.47
C LEU A 50 -2.84 5.96 -3.89
N LEU A 51 -2.51 4.67 -4.00
CA LEU A 51 -1.33 4.09 -3.37
C LEU A 51 -0.12 4.16 -4.31
N GLU A 52 1.08 4.18 -3.72
CA GLU A 52 2.33 4.22 -4.46
C GLU A 52 3.22 3.00 -4.13
N LYS A 53 4.16 2.70 -5.02
CA LYS A 53 5.26 1.75 -4.81
C LYS A 53 4.76 0.36 -4.37
N LYS A 54 5.14 -0.11 -3.18
CA LYS A 54 4.82 -1.47 -2.72
C LYS A 54 3.33 -1.66 -2.37
N TYR A 55 2.63 -0.58 -2.02
CA TYR A 55 1.20 -0.65 -1.73
C TYR A 55 0.39 -0.78 -3.03
N ALA A 56 0.71 0.02 -4.05
CA ALA A 56 0.14 -0.11 -5.40
C ALA A 56 0.36 -1.51 -5.99
N LYS A 57 1.58 -2.04 -5.91
CA LYS A 57 1.87 -3.43 -6.35
C LYS A 57 1.04 -4.48 -5.63
N LYS A 58 0.59 -4.20 -4.41
CA LYS A 58 -0.27 -5.11 -3.64
C LYS A 58 -1.72 -4.98 -4.03
N GLU A 59 -2.19 -3.80 -4.43
CA GLU A 59 -3.53 -3.64 -5.00
C GLU A 59 -3.69 -4.50 -6.24
N GLU A 60 -2.74 -4.41 -7.17
CA GLU A 60 -2.69 -5.25 -8.38
C GLU A 60 -2.58 -6.73 -8.01
N LYS A 61 -1.60 -7.12 -7.18
CA LYS A 61 -1.37 -8.54 -6.84
C LYS A 61 -2.53 -9.19 -6.06
N LYS A 62 -3.37 -8.40 -5.41
CA LYS A 62 -4.46 -8.89 -4.56
C LYS A 62 -5.84 -8.62 -5.14
N ASP A 63 -5.93 -8.02 -6.32
CA ASP A 63 -7.18 -7.54 -6.93
C ASP A 63 -8.02 -6.77 -5.91
N ILE A 64 -7.38 -5.82 -5.23
CA ILE A 64 -8.05 -4.92 -4.28
C ILE A 64 -7.75 -3.51 -4.74
N LYS A 65 -8.77 -2.69 -4.95
CA LYS A 65 -8.61 -1.26 -5.22
C LYS A 65 -9.02 -0.48 -3.98
N LEU A 66 -8.14 0.40 -3.52
CA LEU A 66 -8.46 1.42 -2.54
C LEU A 66 -8.99 2.64 -3.26
N VAL A 67 -10.17 3.09 -2.85
CA VAL A 67 -10.89 4.18 -3.48
C VAL A 67 -11.17 5.26 -2.45
N ALA A 68 -10.84 6.49 -2.80
CA ALA A 68 -11.25 7.65 -2.03
C ALA A 68 -12.61 8.04 -2.52
N ILE A 69 -13.54 8.24 -1.59
CA ILE A 69 -14.90 8.67 -1.89
C ILE A 69 -15.22 9.93 -1.12
N LYS A 70 -16.02 10.79 -1.74
CA LYS A 70 -16.63 11.97 -1.16
C LYS A 70 -18.12 11.85 -1.42
N ILE A 71 -18.92 11.88 -0.35
CA ILE A 71 -20.37 11.79 -0.44
C ILE A 71 -20.94 13.08 0.12
N THR A 72 -21.74 13.76 -0.69
CA THR A 72 -22.50 14.95 -0.29
C THR A 72 -23.97 14.60 -0.29
N ASN A 73 -24.60 14.70 0.88
CA ASN A 73 -26.04 14.52 1.03
C ASN A 73 -26.74 15.87 0.93
N SER A 74 -27.37 16.15 -0.20
CA SER A 74 -28.19 17.33 -0.45
C SER A 74 -29.69 17.04 -0.33
N SER A 75 -30.06 15.85 0.15
CA SER A 75 -31.45 15.51 0.46
C SER A 75 -31.90 16.11 1.80
N GLU A 76 -33.19 15.97 2.10
CA GLU A 76 -33.79 16.43 3.36
C GLU A 76 -33.64 15.42 4.51
N ASN A 77 -33.18 14.20 4.22
CA ASN A 77 -33.11 13.11 5.19
C ASN A 77 -31.66 12.80 5.58
N ASP A 78 -31.46 12.36 6.82
CA ASP A 78 -30.20 11.77 7.26
C ASP A 78 -30.07 10.37 6.67
N LEU A 79 -28.92 10.08 6.04
CA LEU A 79 -28.70 8.82 5.31
C LEU A 79 -27.50 8.07 5.85
N MET A 80 -27.62 6.77 6.06
CA MET A 80 -26.53 5.91 6.52
C MET A 80 -25.83 5.22 5.35
N PHE A 81 -24.52 5.39 5.25
CA PHE A 81 -23.72 4.67 4.27
C PHE A 81 -23.63 3.18 4.61
N GLY A 82 -23.91 2.32 3.62
CA GLY A 82 -24.01 0.87 3.76
C GLY A 82 -25.42 0.35 4.03
N ARG A 83 -26.38 1.22 4.40
CA ARG A 83 -27.80 0.87 4.57
C ARG A 83 -28.68 1.61 3.56
N ASP A 84 -28.68 2.93 3.65
CA ASP A 84 -29.54 3.82 2.85
C ASP A 84 -28.81 4.29 1.58
N ILE A 85 -27.48 4.42 1.66
CA ILE A 85 -26.60 4.70 0.52
C ILE A 85 -25.74 3.48 0.22
N LYS A 86 -25.78 3.02 -1.02
CA LYS A 86 -24.96 1.92 -1.55
C LYS A 86 -24.17 2.37 -2.78
N LEU A 87 -23.11 1.64 -3.06
CA LEU A 87 -22.31 1.82 -4.26
C LEU A 87 -22.63 0.70 -5.25
N THR A 88 -22.64 1.04 -6.53
CA THR A 88 -22.84 0.09 -7.63
C THR A 88 -21.82 0.35 -8.73
N TYR A 89 -21.53 -0.66 -9.52
CA TYR A 89 -20.83 -0.48 -10.79
C TYR A 89 -21.81 0.03 -11.85
N GLU A 90 -21.28 0.51 -12.96
CA GLU A 90 -22.09 0.99 -14.08
C GLU A 90 -23.10 -0.05 -14.62
N ASN A 91 -22.77 -1.33 -14.54
CA ASN A 91 -23.64 -2.44 -14.94
C ASN A 91 -24.76 -2.75 -13.92
N GLY A 92 -24.87 -1.98 -12.83
CA GLY A 92 -25.88 -2.15 -11.78
C GLY A 92 -25.51 -3.17 -10.68
N SER A 93 -24.38 -3.87 -10.81
CA SER A 93 -23.91 -4.78 -9.77
C SER A 93 -23.50 -4.01 -8.52
N GLU A 94 -23.90 -4.50 -7.35
CA GLU A 94 -23.56 -3.86 -6.09
C GLU A 94 -22.06 -3.98 -5.78
N VAL A 95 -21.49 -2.88 -5.31
CA VAL A 95 -20.11 -2.81 -4.82
C VAL A 95 -20.16 -3.04 -3.32
N ILE A 96 -19.62 -4.17 -2.87
CA ILE A 96 -19.53 -4.50 -1.44
C ILE A 96 -18.17 -4.02 -0.92
N PRO A 97 -18.13 -2.97 -0.06
CA PRO A 97 -16.88 -2.52 0.54
C PRO A 97 -16.28 -3.62 1.43
N MET A 98 -14.98 -3.84 1.29
CA MET A 98 -14.23 -4.74 2.15
C MET A 98 -14.05 -4.12 3.54
N GLU A 99 -14.01 -4.97 4.57
CA GLU A 99 -13.65 -4.53 5.92
C GLU A 99 -12.23 -3.94 5.96
N ASN A 100 -12.04 -2.84 6.69
CA ASN A 100 -10.76 -2.13 6.78
C ASN A 100 -9.61 -3.01 7.26
N GLU A 101 -9.85 -3.94 8.20
CA GLU A 101 -8.80 -4.86 8.66
C GLU A 101 -8.38 -5.83 7.56
N SER A 102 -9.32 -6.27 6.71
CA SER A 102 -9.03 -7.13 5.55
C SER A 102 -8.22 -6.36 4.50
N VAL A 103 -8.61 -5.12 4.19
CA VAL A 103 -7.87 -4.22 3.29
C VAL A 103 -6.44 -4.03 3.82
N PHE A 104 -6.30 -3.65 5.08
CA PHE A 104 -5.01 -3.46 5.73
C PHE A 104 -4.15 -4.73 5.67
N LYS A 105 -4.69 -5.89 6.06
CA LYS A 105 -3.96 -7.17 6.08
C LYS A 105 -3.41 -7.54 4.70
N ASN A 106 -4.18 -7.30 3.64
CA ASN A 106 -3.78 -7.63 2.28
C ASN A 106 -2.80 -6.61 1.68
N LEU A 107 -3.02 -5.31 1.91
CA LEU A 107 -2.26 -4.22 1.29
C LEU A 107 -1.03 -3.75 2.10
N LYS A 108 -0.89 -4.09 3.39
CA LYS A 108 0.29 -3.71 4.20
C LYS A 108 1.59 -4.34 3.71
N GLN A 109 2.72 -3.67 3.88
CA GLN A 109 4.05 -4.26 3.60
C GLN A 109 4.36 -5.44 4.54
N SER A 110 5.04 -6.47 4.03
CA SER A 110 5.52 -7.57 4.88
C SER A 110 6.79 -7.13 5.60
N ALA A 111 6.72 -6.88 6.91
CA ALA A 111 7.90 -6.55 7.69
C ALA A 111 8.83 -7.77 7.85
N ALA A 112 8.25 -8.97 8.03
CA ALA A 112 9.02 -10.20 8.24
C ALA A 112 9.91 -10.57 7.04
N SER A 113 9.55 -10.19 5.81
CA SER A 113 10.41 -10.47 4.65
C SER A 113 11.75 -9.74 4.71
N TYR A 114 11.91 -8.69 5.52
CA TYR A 114 13.19 -8.02 5.69
C TYR A 114 14.18 -8.81 6.56
N LEU A 115 13.73 -9.85 7.28
CA LEU A 115 14.62 -10.76 7.98
C LEU A 115 15.53 -11.53 7.03
N PHE A 116 15.20 -11.63 5.74
CA PHE A 116 16.12 -12.21 4.75
C PHE A 116 17.41 -11.40 4.58
N TYR A 117 17.47 -10.13 4.99
CA TYR A 117 18.75 -9.41 5.07
C TYR A 117 19.71 -10.01 6.09
N LEU A 118 19.24 -10.78 7.08
CA LEU A 118 20.10 -11.52 8.01
C LEU A 118 20.97 -12.57 7.30
N LEU A 119 20.62 -12.98 6.07
CA LEU A 119 21.48 -13.84 5.25
C LEU A 119 22.78 -13.13 4.81
N LEU A 120 22.87 -11.80 4.97
CA LEU A 120 24.10 -11.03 4.74
C LEU A 120 25.03 -11.02 5.98
N THR A 121 24.61 -11.62 7.11
CA THR A 121 25.40 -11.68 8.35
C THR A 121 26.78 -12.33 8.20
N PRO A 122 26.97 -13.44 7.45
CA PRO A 122 28.27 -14.08 7.31
C PRO A 122 29.20 -13.41 6.27
N VAL A 123 28.85 -12.23 5.74
CA VAL A 123 29.66 -11.54 4.72
C VAL A 123 30.93 -10.92 5.33
N ASN A 124 32.08 -11.20 4.72
CA ASN A 124 33.37 -10.61 5.05
C ASN A 124 33.88 -9.75 3.89
N LEU A 125 34.53 -8.63 4.21
CA LEU A 125 35.30 -7.82 3.26
C LEU A 125 36.76 -8.28 3.29
N TYR A 126 37.26 -8.73 2.14
CA TYR A 126 38.65 -9.18 2.00
C TYR A 126 39.48 -8.13 1.28
N THR A 127 40.64 -7.78 1.85
CA THR A 127 41.65 -6.96 1.16
C THR A 127 42.76 -7.88 0.68
N THR A 128 43.11 -7.81 -0.60
CA THR A 128 44.21 -8.59 -1.19
C THR A 128 45.33 -7.67 -1.65
N LYS A 129 46.57 -8.13 -1.50
CA LYS A 129 47.76 -7.48 -2.05
C LYS A 129 48.43 -8.46 -2.98
N THR A 130 48.87 -7.99 -4.14
CA THR A 130 49.65 -8.82 -5.07
C THR A 130 51.13 -8.62 -4.77
N THR A 131 51.80 -9.69 -4.35
CA THR A 131 53.25 -9.71 -4.12
C THR A 131 53.84 -10.78 -5.03
N ASN A 132 54.83 -10.42 -5.85
CA ASN A 132 55.50 -11.33 -6.80
C ASN A 132 54.54 -12.13 -7.72
N GLY A 133 53.45 -11.51 -8.17
CA GLY A 133 52.45 -12.13 -9.06
C GLY A 133 51.46 -13.07 -8.36
N VAL A 134 51.57 -13.28 -7.05
CA VAL A 134 50.63 -14.07 -6.23
C VAL A 134 49.72 -13.11 -5.47
N GLN A 135 48.40 -13.36 -5.54
CA GLN A 135 47.42 -12.65 -4.71
C GLN A 135 47.41 -13.25 -3.30
N GLU A 136 47.76 -12.44 -2.31
CA GLU A 136 47.69 -12.81 -0.90
C GLU A 136 46.60 -11.98 -0.20
N THR A 137 45.72 -12.66 0.53
CA THR A 137 44.72 -11.99 1.38
C THR A 137 45.44 -11.36 2.57
N THR A 138 45.36 -10.04 2.68
CA THR A 138 46.00 -9.25 3.73
C THR A 138 45.10 -9.08 4.96
N SER A 139 43.78 -8.99 4.77
CA SER A 139 42.83 -8.87 5.90
C SER A 139 41.43 -9.36 5.53
N ALA A 140 40.67 -9.75 6.56
CA ALA A 140 39.26 -10.09 6.47
C ALA A 140 38.47 -9.35 7.56
N THR A 141 37.54 -8.47 7.16
CA THR A 141 36.72 -7.68 8.10
C THR A 141 35.26 -8.16 8.03
N PRO A 142 34.66 -8.62 9.13
CA PRO A 142 33.30 -9.17 9.14
C PRO A 142 32.21 -8.09 9.11
N ILE A 143 32.07 -7.41 7.96
CA ILE A 143 31.09 -6.33 7.77
C ILE A 143 29.63 -6.83 7.85
N GLY A 144 29.40 -8.11 7.60
CA GLY A 144 28.08 -8.74 7.60
C GLY A 144 27.35 -8.63 8.93
N LEU A 145 28.08 -8.68 10.06
CA LEU A 145 27.52 -8.59 11.41
C LEU A 145 26.75 -7.29 11.66
N ILE A 146 27.10 -6.22 10.96
CA ILE A 146 26.38 -4.94 11.01
C ILE A 146 25.43 -4.83 9.81
N LEU A 147 25.89 -5.22 8.62
CA LEU A 147 25.12 -5.05 7.38
C LEU A 147 23.78 -5.80 7.42
N GLY A 148 23.79 -7.10 7.75
CA GLY A 148 22.59 -7.93 7.73
C GLY A 148 21.55 -7.48 8.75
N PRO A 149 21.89 -7.44 10.06
CA PRO A 149 20.99 -6.95 11.11
C PRO A 149 20.56 -5.50 10.92
N GLY A 150 21.46 -4.61 10.52
CA GLY A 150 21.16 -3.19 10.30
C GLY A 150 20.13 -2.99 9.18
N LEU A 151 20.30 -3.67 8.04
CA LEU A 151 19.32 -3.63 6.95
C LEU A 151 17.99 -4.27 7.35
N ALA A 152 18.02 -5.41 8.04
CA ALA A 152 16.80 -6.08 8.51
C ALA A 152 16.00 -5.16 9.44
N ALA A 153 16.63 -4.68 10.51
CA ALA A 153 16.00 -3.84 11.51
C ALA A 153 15.48 -2.52 10.91
N GLY A 154 16.32 -1.82 10.12
CA GLY A 154 15.94 -0.55 9.50
C GLY A 154 14.71 -0.67 8.60
N ASN A 155 14.66 -1.70 7.75
CA ASN A 155 13.52 -1.92 6.88
C ASN A 155 12.26 -2.37 7.63
N MET A 156 12.40 -3.18 8.69
CA MET A 156 11.27 -3.57 9.55
C MET A 156 10.63 -2.36 10.25
N ILE A 157 11.45 -1.44 10.79
CA ILE A 157 10.97 -0.21 11.42
C ILE A 157 10.26 0.67 10.40
N ALA A 158 10.89 0.90 9.24
CA ALA A 158 10.31 1.72 8.18
C ALA A 158 8.96 1.17 7.69
N ALA A 159 8.89 -0.14 7.40
CA ALA A 159 7.66 -0.78 6.98
C ALA A 159 6.61 -0.82 8.09
N GLY A 160 7.01 -1.04 9.34
CA GLY A 160 6.12 -0.99 10.50
C GLY A 160 5.47 0.38 10.68
N SER A 161 6.26 1.44 10.61
CA SER A 161 5.78 2.83 10.68
C SER A 161 4.84 3.16 9.52
N ALA A 162 5.22 2.82 8.27
CA ALA A 162 4.40 3.04 7.10
C ALA A 162 3.06 2.29 7.18
N ASN A 163 3.08 1.02 7.63
CA ASN A 163 1.87 0.23 7.84
C ASN A 163 0.97 0.80 8.92
N LYS A 164 1.55 1.32 10.01
CA LYS A 164 0.76 1.96 11.08
C LYS A 164 -0.02 3.17 10.54
N LYS A 165 0.65 4.07 9.80
CA LYS A 165 -0.01 5.23 9.18
C LYS A 165 -1.13 4.82 8.23
N PHE A 166 -0.88 3.82 7.39
CA PHE A 166 -1.90 3.30 6.48
C PHE A 166 -3.12 2.74 7.22
N LYS A 167 -2.91 1.99 8.32
CA LYS A 167 -3.99 1.47 9.15
C LYS A 167 -4.80 2.59 9.81
N GLU A 168 -4.12 3.60 10.36
CA GLU A 168 -4.75 4.75 11.00
C GLU A 168 -5.64 5.49 10.01
N GLU A 169 -5.15 5.75 8.79
CA GLU A 169 -5.92 6.46 7.77
C GLU A 169 -7.15 5.66 7.30
N LEU A 170 -7.04 4.33 7.12
CA LEU A 170 -8.21 3.49 6.81
C LEU A 170 -9.28 3.58 7.91
N LEU A 171 -8.88 3.58 9.18
CA LEU A 171 -9.80 3.64 10.31
C LEU A 171 -10.43 5.04 10.46
N GLU A 172 -9.64 6.10 10.30
CA GLU A 172 -10.11 7.49 10.38
C GLU A 172 -11.16 7.80 9.31
N TYR A 173 -10.95 7.30 8.09
CA TYR A 173 -11.82 7.56 6.94
C TYR A 173 -12.79 6.40 6.64
N ASN A 174 -13.15 5.60 7.65
CA ASN A 174 -14.19 4.59 7.49
C ASN A 174 -15.57 5.24 7.43
N LEU A 175 -16.29 5.07 6.32
CA LEU A 175 -17.67 5.54 6.20
C LEU A 175 -18.72 4.46 6.46
N ASN A 176 -18.34 3.19 6.58
CA ASN A 176 -19.31 2.12 6.77
C ASN A 176 -20.12 2.32 8.06
N GLY A 177 -21.45 2.36 7.95
CA GLY A 177 -22.36 2.61 9.08
C GLY A 177 -22.40 4.07 9.56
N THR A 178 -21.72 5.00 8.87
CA THR A 178 -21.74 6.41 9.23
C THR A 178 -23.01 7.08 8.72
N ILE A 179 -23.65 7.89 9.58
CA ILE A 179 -24.76 8.76 9.21
C ILE A 179 -24.19 10.03 8.58
N ILE A 180 -24.70 10.36 7.39
CA ILE A 180 -24.41 11.57 6.62
C ILE A 180 -25.65 12.45 6.71
N LYS A 181 -25.56 13.54 7.48
CA LYS A 181 -26.72 14.41 7.72
C LYS A 181 -27.17 15.15 6.46
N ALA A 182 -28.42 15.58 6.44
CA ALA A 182 -28.90 16.50 5.41
C ALA A 182 -27.98 17.74 5.30
N GLY A 183 -27.50 18.05 4.09
CA GLY A 183 -26.55 19.12 3.80
C GLY A 183 -25.08 18.80 4.09
N GLU A 184 -24.75 17.62 4.62
CA GLU A 184 -23.39 17.26 5.02
C GLU A 184 -22.57 16.63 3.88
N THR A 185 -21.26 16.87 3.90
CA THR A 185 -20.29 16.14 3.08
C THR A 185 -19.34 15.32 3.96
N LYS A 186 -19.20 14.03 3.65
CA LYS A 186 -18.23 13.12 4.27
C LYS A 186 -17.21 12.63 3.25
N HIS A 187 -15.99 12.38 3.72
CA HIS A 187 -14.90 11.83 2.93
C HIS A 187 -14.51 10.48 3.52
N GLY A 188 -14.17 9.52 2.67
CA GLY A 188 -13.92 8.15 3.06
C GLY A 188 -12.87 7.45 2.22
N LEU A 189 -12.37 6.36 2.76
CA LEU A 189 -11.57 5.36 2.06
C LEU A 189 -12.31 4.03 2.13
N ILE A 190 -12.47 3.38 0.97
CA ILE A 190 -13.06 2.05 0.88
C ILE A 190 -12.13 1.14 0.08
N GLY A 191 -11.98 -0.10 0.52
CA GLY A 191 -11.37 -1.14 -0.31
C GLY A 191 -12.45 -1.91 -1.04
N ILE A 192 -12.24 -2.18 -2.33
CA ILE A 192 -13.13 -3.01 -3.14
C ILE A 192 -12.34 -4.17 -3.74
N LYS A 193 -12.95 -5.35 -3.81
CA LYS A 193 -12.36 -6.50 -4.50
C LYS A 193 -12.63 -6.33 -6.00
N SER A 194 -11.61 -5.93 -6.76
CA SER A 194 -11.68 -5.76 -8.21
C SER A 194 -10.28 -5.78 -8.82
N ASP A 195 -10.16 -6.34 -10.02
CA ASP A 195 -8.97 -6.26 -10.87
C ASP A 195 -9.01 -5.04 -11.83
N SER A 196 -10.18 -4.40 -11.98
CA SER A 196 -10.44 -3.27 -12.87
C SER A 196 -10.63 -1.93 -12.13
N PHE A 197 -10.82 -0.85 -12.90
CA PHE A 197 -11.13 0.51 -12.43
C PHE A 197 -12.52 0.95 -12.91
N ASP A 198 -13.50 0.07 -12.72
CA ASP A 198 -14.86 0.30 -13.22
C ASP A 198 -15.51 1.52 -12.57
N ALA A 199 -16.35 2.21 -13.35
CA ALA A 199 -17.04 3.40 -12.88
C ALA A 199 -18.01 3.07 -11.72
N LEU A 200 -17.92 3.86 -10.65
CA LEU A 200 -18.81 3.76 -9.50
C LEU A 200 -20.00 4.70 -9.66
N LYS A 201 -21.17 4.19 -9.29
CA LYS A 201 -22.44 4.93 -9.19
C LYS A 201 -22.97 4.84 -7.77
N ILE A 202 -23.65 5.90 -7.35
CA ILE A 202 -24.36 5.92 -6.07
C ILE A 202 -25.80 5.47 -6.28
N LYS A 203 -26.28 4.63 -5.37
CA LYS A 203 -27.68 4.23 -5.29
C LYS A 203 -28.19 4.55 -3.89
N THR A 204 -29.34 5.21 -3.83
CA THR A 204 -30.08 5.46 -2.60
C THR A 204 -31.32 4.59 -2.61
N ASP A 205 -31.59 3.88 -1.52
CA ASP A 205 -32.83 3.11 -1.35
C ASP A 205 -33.92 3.95 -0.64
#